data_AF-A0A7J6U767-F1
#
_entry.id   AF-A0A7J6U767-F1
#
_cell.length_a   1.000
_cell.length_b   1.000
_cell.length_c   1.000
_cell.angle_alpha   90.00
_cell.angle_beta   90.00
_cell.angle_gamma   90.00
#
_symmetry.space_group_name_H-M   'P 1'
#
loop_
_entity.id
_entity.type
_entity.pdbx_description
1 polymer ?
#
loop_
_entity_poly.entity_id
_entity_poly.type
_entity_poly.pdbx_seq_one_letter_code
_entity_poly.pdbx_strand_id
1 'polypeptide(L)'
;RAAFQLQALVDQYKDKLPEDEGGAALVADRIGYVHSVYYPSLPMLQREFGKRMMEMGIVLSAYDMFVSINMWCEAIDCLIVADRKHQAEALVKERLEASDTPRSTRPRLLCQLGNITGEKKWWQQAWEE
;
A
#
# COMPACT_ATOMS: atom_id res chain seq x y z
N ARG A 1 11.95 -11.78 11.26
CA ARG A 1 13.01 -10.82 11.68
C ARG A 1 13.09 -9.59 10.76
N ALA A 2 13.09 -9.75 9.43
CA ALA A 2 13.13 -8.62 8.49
C ALA A 2 11.90 -7.68 8.55
N ALA A 3 10.69 -8.21 8.71
CA ALA A 3 9.48 -7.37 8.73
C ALA A 3 9.45 -6.36 9.92
N PHE A 4 9.93 -6.76 11.09
CA PHE A 4 10.02 -5.85 12.25
C PHE A 4 11.06 -4.74 12.06
N GLN A 5 12.09 -4.97 11.23
CA GLN A 5 13.04 -3.91 10.87
C GLN A 5 12.38 -2.88 9.95
N LEU A 6 11.52 -3.32 9.03
CA LEU A 6 10.72 -2.41 8.19
C LEU A 6 9.72 -1.62 9.03
N GLN A 7 9.03 -2.26 9.98
CA GLN A 7 8.15 -1.58 10.93
C GLN A 7 8.90 -0.47 11.68
N ALA A 8 10.06 -0.79 12.26
CA ALA A 8 10.88 0.19 12.97
C ALA A 8 11.27 1.38 12.07
N LEU A 9 11.60 1.14 10.80
CA LEU A 9 11.95 2.21 9.86
C LEU A 9 10.73 3.08 9.48
N VAL A 10 9.53 2.50 9.35
CA VAL A 10 8.28 3.25 9.13
C VAL A 10 7.98 4.14 10.33
N ASP A 11 8.17 3.62 11.54
CA ASP A 11 7.91 4.35 12.78
C ASP A 11 8.91 5.50 12.96
N GLN A 12 10.19 5.29 12.65
CA GLN A 12 11.24 6.31 12.71
C GLN A 12 10.98 7.52 11.81
N TYR A 13 10.20 7.37 10.74
CA TYR A 13 9.81 8.51 9.90
C TYR A 13 8.99 9.56 10.69
N LYS A 14 8.37 9.15 11.80
CA LYS A 14 7.58 10.01 12.70
C LYS A 14 8.36 10.46 13.94
N ASP A 15 9.64 10.13 14.03
CA ASP A 15 10.47 10.54 15.17
C ASP A 15 10.54 12.07 15.24
N LYS A 16 10.41 12.58 16.47
CA LYS A 16 10.55 14.00 16.73
C LYS A 16 12.03 14.39 16.64
N LEU A 17 12.27 15.63 16.25
CA LEU A 17 13.60 16.22 16.35
C LEU A 17 14.10 16.14 17.81
N PRO A 18 15.40 15.94 18.02
CA PRO A 18 16.00 16.02 19.35
C PRO A 18 15.68 17.38 20.00
N GLU A 19 15.32 17.38 21.28
CA GLU A 19 15.03 18.61 22.03
C GLU A 19 16.31 19.37 22.43
N ASP A 20 17.46 18.70 22.43
CA ASP A 20 18.74 19.32 22.71
C ASP A 20 19.32 20.06 21.50
N GLU A 21 19.85 21.27 21.72
CA GLU A 21 20.41 22.12 20.65
C GLU A 21 21.53 21.43 19.87
N GLY A 22 22.32 20.58 20.53
CA GLY A 22 23.38 19.80 19.91
C GLY A 22 22.85 18.74 18.93
N GLY A 23 21.81 18.01 19.31
CA GLY A 23 21.14 17.01 18.50
C GLY A 23 20.44 17.62 17.29
N ALA A 24 19.78 18.76 17.45
CA ALA A 24 19.12 19.47 16.35
C ALA A 24 20.15 19.93 15.29
N ALA A 25 21.29 20.48 15.70
CA ALA A 25 22.36 20.88 14.79
C ALA A 25 22.95 19.68 14.01
N LEU A 26 23.17 18.55 14.68
CA LEU A 26 23.65 17.32 14.04
C LEU A 26 22.68 16.76 13.00
N VAL A 27 21.36 16.83 13.24
CA VAL A 27 20.34 16.40 12.27
C VAL A 27 20.34 17.30 11.04
N ALA A 28 20.48 18.62 11.24
CA ALA A 28 20.56 19.59 10.15
C ALA A 28 21.78 19.37 9.25
N ASP A 29 22.94 19.00 9.81
CA ASP A 29 24.12 18.66 9.00
C ASP A 29 23.91 17.38 8.20
N ARG A 30 23.29 16.36 8.81
CA ARG A 30 23.06 15.05 8.16
C ARG A 30 22.05 15.11 7.02
N ILE A 31 21.00 15.93 7.14
CA ILE A 31 19.96 16.00 6.10
C ILE A 31 20.51 16.54 4.78
N GLY A 32 21.55 17.37 4.82
CA GLY A 32 22.27 17.83 3.63
C GLY A 32 22.84 16.68 2.78
N TYR A 33 23.13 15.54 3.41
CA TYR A 33 23.65 14.33 2.76
C TYR A 33 22.58 13.29 2.45
N VAL A 34 21.28 13.59 2.61
CA VAL A 34 20.20 12.61 2.38
C VAL A 34 20.23 12.01 0.96
N HIS A 35 20.70 12.79 -0.02
CA HIS A 35 20.84 12.38 -1.41
C HIS A 35 21.98 11.36 -1.64
N SER A 36 22.94 11.27 -0.71
CA SER A 36 24.06 10.32 -0.81
C SER A 36 23.68 8.89 -0.41
N VAL A 37 22.50 8.72 0.19
CA VAL A 37 21.92 7.43 0.56
C VAL A 37 20.60 7.23 -0.19
N TYR A 38 20.32 6.00 -0.62
CA TYR A 38 19.02 5.66 -1.21
C TYR A 38 17.97 5.54 -0.09
N TYR A 39 17.54 6.68 0.46
CA TYR A 39 16.50 6.71 1.49
C TYR A 39 15.11 6.64 0.83
N PRO A 40 14.33 5.57 1.04
CA PRO A 40 13.03 5.42 0.40
C PRO A 40 12.04 6.43 0.96
N SER A 41 11.09 6.88 0.13
CA SER A 41 9.97 7.69 0.61
C SER A 41 9.04 6.85 1.52
N LEU A 42 8.32 7.52 2.42
CA LEU A 42 7.41 6.84 3.35
C LEU A 42 6.41 5.90 2.65
N PRO A 43 5.70 6.29 1.58
CA PRO A 43 4.77 5.38 0.90
C PRO A 43 5.47 4.17 0.26
N MET A 44 6.70 4.34 -0.25
CA MET A 44 7.48 3.21 -0.78
C MET A 44 7.80 2.21 0.32
N LEU A 45 8.22 2.69 1.49
CA LEU A 45 8.54 1.85 2.63
C LEU A 45 7.29 1.14 3.18
N GLN A 46 6.17 1.85 3.31
CA GLN A 46 4.89 1.30 3.72
C GLN A 46 4.40 0.21 2.74
N ARG A 47 4.57 0.42 1.43
CA ARG A 47 4.27 -0.59 0.41
C ARG A 47 5.10 -1.85 0.60
N GLU A 48 6.42 -1.73 0.74
CA GLU A 48 7.29 -2.90 0.93
C GLU A 48 6.97 -3.62 2.24
N PHE A 49 6.65 -2.88 3.30
CA PHE A 49 6.20 -3.47 4.55
C PHE A 49 4.86 -4.22 4.40
N GLY A 50 3.89 -3.63 3.69
CA GLY A 50 2.61 -4.26 3.34
C GLY A 50 2.79 -5.58 2.59
N LYS A 51 3.69 -5.62 1.60
CA LYS A 51 4.02 -6.86 0.87
C LYS A 51 4.59 -7.94 1.79
N ARG A 52 5.51 -7.58 2.70
CA ARG A 52 6.05 -8.53 3.68
C ARG A 52 4.99 -9.03 4.64
N MET A 53 4.04 -8.19 5.05
CA MET A 53 2.90 -8.62 5.87
C MET A 53 2.04 -9.65 5.14
N MET A 54 1.76 -9.44 3.85
CA MET A 54 1.05 -10.41 3.00
C MET A 54 1.79 -11.75 2.88
N GLU A 55 3.11 -11.73 2.63
CA GLU A 55 3.94 -12.94 2.57
C GLU A 55 3.92 -13.74 3.89
N MET A 56 3.76 -13.05 5.03
CA MET A 56 3.66 -13.68 6.36
C MET A 56 2.22 -14.09 6.74
N GLY A 57 1.22 -13.78 5.90
CA GLY A 57 -0.19 -14.05 6.19
C GLY A 57 -0.86 -13.05 7.15
N ILE A 58 -0.22 -11.90 7.43
CA ILE A 58 -0.81 -10.83 8.25
C ILE A 58 -1.66 -9.92 7.35
N VAL A 59 -2.76 -10.46 6.84
CA VAL A 59 -3.49 -9.90 5.70
C VAL A 59 -4.32 -8.65 6.06
N LEU A 60 -4.97 -8.62 7.23
CA LEU A 60 -5.82 -7.49 7.61
C LEU A 60 -5.01 -6.25 7.98
N SER A 61 -3.87 -6.40 8.66
CA SER A 61 -2.96 -5.27 8.93
C SER A 61 -2.31 -4.76 7.63
N ALA A 62 -2.06 -5.65 6.66
CA ALA A 62 -1.62 -5.24 5.33
C ALA A 62 -2.69 -4.44 4.58
N TYR A 63 -3.96 -4.84 4.69
CA TYR A 63 -5.08 -4.09 4.14
C TYR A 63 -5.10 -2.65 4.67
N ASP A 64 -5.05 -2.45 5.98
CA ASP A 64 -5.07 -1.11 6.59
C ASP A 64 -3.88 -0.25 6.11
N MET A 65 -2.71 -0.87 5.98
CA MET A 65 -1.52 -0.21 5.44
C MET A 65 -1.72 0.24 3.99
N PHE A 66 -2.22 -0.64 3.12
CA PHE A 66 -2.45 -0.32 1.71
C PHE A 66 -3.54 0.75 1.52
N VAL A 67 -4.59 0.73 2.34
CA VAL A 67 -5.60 1.79 2.37
C VAL A 67 -4.97 3.14 2.74
N SER A 68 -4.06 3.18 3.73
CA SER A 68 -3.41 4.42 4.15
C SER A 68 -2.58 5.09 3.06
N ILE A 69 -2.09 4.32 2.08
CA ILE A 69 -1.31 4.80 0.93
C ILE A 69 -2.10 4.78 -0.39
N ASN A 70 -3.42 4.60 -0.34
CA ASN A 70 -4.32 4.54 -1.50
C ASN A 70 -3.95 3.45 -2.53
N MET A 71 -3.33 2.35 -2.09
CA MET A 71 -3.01 1.20 -2.94
C MET A 71 -4.19 0.23 -2.97
N TRP A 72 -5.24 0.63 -3.69
CA TRP A 72 -6.53 -0.05 -3.67
C TRP A 72 -6.51 -1.47 -4.24
N CYS A 73 -5.74 -1.71 -5.30
CA CYS A 73 -5.66 -3.04 -5.90
C CYS A 73 -5.09 -4.06 -4.90
N GLU A 74 -4.02 -3.69 -4.19
CA GLU A 74 -3.39 -4.51 -3.16
C GLU A 74 -4.29 -4.66 -1.93
N ALA A 75 -5.04 -3.62 -1.54
CA ALA A 75 -6.03 -3.71 -0.48
C ALA A 75 -7.14 -4.72 -0.84
N ILE A 76 -7.65 -4.70 -2.08
CA ILE A 76 -8.64 -5.68 -2.56
C ILE A 76 -8.06 -7.10 -2.55
N ASP A 77 -6.81 -7.28 -2.99
CA ASP A 77 -6.13 -8.58 -2.94
C ASP A 77 -6.05 -9.10 -1.49
N CYS A 78 -5.81 -8.23 -0.50
CA CYS A 78 -5.87 -8.61 0.91
C CYS A 78 -7.26 -9.13 1.31
N LEU A 79 -8.34 -8.44 0.93
CA LEU A 79 -9.70 -8.87 1.26
C LEU A 79 -10.06 -10.21 0.59
N ILE A 80 -9.61 -10.44 -0.65
CA ILE A 80 -9.78 -11.72 -1.35
C ILE A 80 -9.06 -12.85 -0.61
N VAL A 81 -7.80 -12.63 -0.22
CA VAL A 81 -7.01 -13.62 0.53
C VAL A 81 -7.61 -13.90 1.92
N ALA A 82 -8.21 -12.89 2.54
CA ALA A 82 -8.92 -13.02 3.82
C ALA A 82 -10.34 -13.64 3.68
N ASP A 83 -10.72 -14.12 2.49
CA ASP A 83 -12.04 -14.67 2.13
C ASP A 83 -13.22 -13.71 2.40
N ARG A 84 -12.97 -12.40 2.42
CA ARG A 84 -13.98 -11.34 2.60
C ARG A 84 -14.53 -10.85 1.27
N LYS A 85 -15.02 -11.77 0.44
CA LYS A 85 -15.42 -11.51 -0.95
C LYS A 85 -16.47 -10.40 -1.09
N HIS A 86 -17.46 -10.33 -0.19
CA HIS A 86 -18.48 -9.28 -0.23
C HIS A 86 -17.90 -7.87 0.04
N GLN A 87 -16.94 -7.76 0.96
CA GLN A 87 -16.26 -6.49 1.23
C GLN A 87 -15.36 -6.11 0.04
N ALA A 88 -14.66 -7.09 -0.54
CA ALA A 88 -13.84 -6.88 -1.73
C ALA A 88 -14.68 -6.41 -2.92
N GLU A 89 -15.83 -7.02 -3.18
CA GLU A 89 -16.73 -6.64 -4.27
C GLU A 89 -17.25 -5.20 -4.13
N ALA A 90 -17.70 -4.84 -2.93
CA ALA A 90 -18.17 -3.48 -2.65
C ALA A 90 -17.06 -2.46 -2.89
N LEU A 91 -15.85 -2.73 -2.38
CA LEU A 91 -14.70 -1.84 -2.55
C LEU A 91 -14.28 -1.71 -4.02
N VAL A 92 -14.29 -2.79 -4.79
CA VAL A 92 -13.97 -2.76 -6.23
C VAL A 92 -14.97 -1.89 -6.99
N LYS A 93 -16.27 -2.06 -6.74
CA LYS A 93 -17.33 -1.27 -7.39
C LYS A 93 -17.21 0.22 -7.04
N GLU A 94 -16.99 0.53 -5.77
CA GLU A 94 -16.73 1.91 -5.31
C GLU A 94 -15.55 2.52 -6.07
N ARG A 95 -14.43 1.79 -6.21
CA ARG A 95 -13.23 2.29 -6.90
C ARG A 95 -13.41 2.40 -8.42
N LEU A 96 -14.27 1.59 -9.03
CA LEU A 96 -14.60 1.72 -10.46
C LEU A 96 -15.48 2.93 -10.77
N GLU A 97 -16.26 3.40 -9.80
CA GLU A 97 -17.10 4.59 -9.90
C GLU A 97 -16.37 5.88 -9.51
N ALA A 98 -15.33 5.77 -8.67
CA ALA A 98 -14.55 6.90 -8.20
C ALA A 98 -13.75 7.57 -9.35
N SER A 99 -13.80 8.91 -9.39
CA SER A 99 -13.16 9.71 -10.44
C SER A 99 -11.64 9.88 -10.27
N ASP A 100 -11.13 9.59 -9.07
CA ASP A 100 -9.71 9.64 -8.72
C ASP A 100 -8.94 8.38 -9.15
N THR A 101 -9.65 7.31 -9.52
CA THR A 101 -9.04 6.05 -9.95
C THR A 101 -8.29 6.21 -11.27
N PRO A 102 -6.97 5.93 -11.32
CA PRO A 102 -6.21 5.99 -12.56
C PRO A 102 -6.76 5.04 -13.62
N ARG A 103 -6.83 5.51 -14.88
CA ARG A 103 -7.22 4.67 -16.01
C ARG A 103 -6.35 3.40 -16.13
N SER A 104 -5.06 3.52 -15.80
CA SER A 104 -4.12 2.39 -15.85
C SER A 104 -4.41 1.27 -14.85
N THR A 105 -5.12 1.55 -13.75
CA THR A 105 -5.46 0.54 -12.73
C THR A 105 -6.83 -0.09 -12.95
N ARG A 106 -7.66 0.51 -13.81
CA ARG A 106 -9.03 0.09 -14.07
C ARG A 106 -9.15 -1.34 -14.63
N PRO A 107 -8.31 -1.79 -15.59
CA PRO A 107 -8.33 -3.19 -16.05
C PRO A 107 -8.06 -4.20 -14.93
N ARG A 108 -7.14 -3.89 -14.00
CA ARG A 108 -6.84 -4.76 -12.85
C ARG A 108 -8.03 -4.89 -11.91
N LEU A 109 -8.74 -3.79 -11.63
CA LEU A 109 -9.96 -3.79 -10.81
C LEU A 109 -11.07 -4.63 -11.45
N LEU A 110 -11.26 -4.51 -12.76
CA LEU A 110 -12.23 -5.33 -13.51
C LEU A 110 -11.88 -6.83 -13.45
N CYS A 111 -10.60 -7.18 -13.60
CA CYS A 111 -10.14 -8.57 -13.42
C CYS A 111 -10.38 -9.08 -12.00
N GLN A 112 -10.15 -8.26 -10.97
CA GLN A 112 -10.45 -8.62 -9.58
C GLN A 112 -11.96 -8.81 -9.36
N LEU A 113 -12.81 -7.97 -9.95
CA LEU A 113 -14.26 -8.14 -9.91
C LEU A 113 -14.69 -9.47 -10.59
N GLY A 114 -14.07 -9.79 -11.73
CA GLY A 114 -14.24 -11.09 -12.39
C GLY A 114 -13.86 -12.26 -11.50
N ASN A 115 -12.72 -12.18 -10.81
CA ASN A 115 -12.27 -13.22 -9.88
C ASN A 115 -13.23 -13.44 -8.70
N ILE A 116 -13.87 -12.37 -8.22
CA ILE A 116 -14.83 -12.43 -7.11
C ILE A 116 -16.18 -12.98 -7.56
N THR A 117 -16.71 -12.47 -8.68
CA THR A 117 -18.07 -12.78 -9.18
C THR A 117 -18.14 -14.03 -10.05
N GLY A 118 -17.02 -14.44 -10.65
CA GLY A 118 -16.94 -15.55 -11.60
C GLY A 118 -17.52 -15.23 -12.99
N GLU A 119 -17.91 -13.99 -13.26
CA GLU A 119 -18.56 -13.62 -14.52
C GLU A 119 -17.56 -13.26 -15.62
N LYS A 120 -17.67 -13.94 -16.77
CA LYS A 120 -16.76 -13.76 -17.91
C LYS A 120 -16.68 -12.32 -18.43
N LYS A 121 -17.81 -11.59 -18.33
CA LYS A 121 -17.97 -10.23 -18.87
C LYS A 121 -16.92 -9.26 -18.35
N TRP A 122 -16.49 -9.40 -17.09
CA TRP A 122 -15.57 -8.46 -16.47
C TRP A 122 -14.15 -8.56 -17.03
N TRP A 123 -13.67 -9.78 -17.33
CA TRP A 123 -12.38 -9.95 -17.99
C TRP A 123 -12.41 -9.51 -19.45
N GLN A 124 -13.55 -9.66 -20.13
CA GLN A 124 -13.71 -9.14 -21.50
C GLN A 124 -13.63 -7.62 -21.52
N GLN A 125 -14.36 -6.96 -20.62
CA GLN A 125 -14.29 -5.51 -20.47
C GLN A 125 -12.86 -5.04 -20.12
N ALA A 126 -12.16 -5.75 -19.24
CA ALA A 126 -10.78 -5.44 -18.88
C ALA A 126 -9.79 -5.57 -20.07
N TRP A 127 -10.10 -6.41 -21.05
CA TRP A 127 -9.28 -6.61 -22.24
C TRP A 127 -9.52 -5.54 -23.31
N GLU A 128 -10.71 -4.96 -23.33
CA GLU A 128 -11.12 -3.94 -24.29
C GLU A 128 -10.71 -2.51 -23.89
N GLU A 129 -10.41 -2.29 -22.61
CA GLU A 129 -9.89 -1.02 -22.06
C GLU A 129 -8.38 -0.83 -22.27
#